data_AF-A0AB37L5H3-F1
#
_entry.id   AF-A0AB37L5H3-F1
#
_cell.length_a   1.000
_cell.length_b   1.000
_cell.length_c   1.000
_cell.angle_alpha   90.00
_cell.angle_beta   90.00
_cell.angle_gamma   90.00
#
_symmetry.space_group_name_H-M   'P 1'
#
loop_
_entity.id
_entity.type
_entity.pdbx_description
1 polymer ?
#
loop_
_entity_poly.entity_id
_entity_poly.type
_entity_poly.pdbx_seq_one_letter_code
_entity_poly.pdbx_strand_id
1 'polypeptide(L)'
;MKELTKLFTFLEKYSINFNEYMLAKMLAWAQTKQNAEVVSEYFSMRVCCRGFTIQLLQGLKDAKLINESYEIPKAGSVFDPCCVPLNRDFMQDILNY
;
A
#
# COMPACT_ATOMS: atom_id res chain seq x y z
N MET A 1 14.13 -2.20 -18.55
CA MET A 1 14.19 -0.72 -18.58
C MET A 1 12.79 -0.11 -18.63
N LYS A 2 11.92 -0.50 -19.57
CA LYS A 2 10.55 0.06 -19.69
C LYS A 2 9.68 -0.11 -18.43
N GLU A 3 9.75 -1.25 -17.74
CA GLU A 3 8.94 -1.48 -16.53
C GLU A 3 9.32 -0.59 -15.35
N LEU A 4 10.62 -0.34 -15.12
CA LEU A 4 11.06 0.58 -14.06
C LEU A 4 10.67 2.02 -14.37
N THR A 5 10.78 2.46 -15.63
CA THR A 5 10.35 3.80 -16.02
C THR A 5 8.85 4.00 -15.82
N LYS A 6 8.03 3.00 -16.20
CA LYS A 6 6.60 3.05 -15.89
C LYS A 6 6.41 3.19 -14.37
N LEU A 7 7.20 2.47 -13.55
CA LEU A 7 7.01 2.46 -12.10
C LEU A 7 7.28 3.85 -11.55
N PHE A 8 8.34 4.51 -12.01
CA PHE A 8 8.63 5.89 -11.65
C PHE A 8 7.49 6.83 -12.02
N THR A 9 6.90 6.69 -13.21
CA THR A 9 5.71 7.48 -13.61
C THR A 9 4.51 7.23 -12.69
N PHE A 10 4.30 6.00 -12.24
CA PHE A 10 3.22 5.67 -11.31
C PHE A 10 3.46 6.32 -9.94
N LEU A 11 4.68 6.22 -9.42
CA LEU A 11 5.08 6.84 -8.16
C LEU A 11 4.91 8.36 -8.20
N GLU A 12 5.33 9.01 -9.30
CA GLU A 12 5.14 10.45 -9.52
C GLU A 12 3.67 10.85 -9.62
N LYS A 13 2.87 10.10 -10.40
CA LYS A 13 1.42 10.36 -10.57
C LYS A 13 0.69 10.43 -9.22
N TYR A 14 1.05 9.53 -8.31
CA TYR A 14 0.40 9.39 -7.02
C TYR A 14 1.15 10.06 -5.86
N SER A 15 2.30 10.67 -6.13
CA SER A 15 3.16 11.32 -5.12
C SER A 15 3.50 10.41 -3.95
N ILE A 16 3.86 9.15 -4.25
CA ILE A 16 4.23 8.13 -3.25
C ILE A 16 5.62 7.56 -3.50
N ASN A 17 6.25 7.04 -2.46
CA ASN A 17 7.51 6.32 -2.55
C ASN A 17 7.30 4.82 -2.83
N PHE A 18 8.40 4.10 -3.05
CA PHE A 18 8.36 2.68 -3.37
C PHE A 18 7.74 1.82 -2.25
N ASN A 19 8.01 2.11 -0.98
CA ASN A 19 7.46 1.33 0.14
C ASN A 19 5.96 1.57 0.32
N GLU A 20 5.51 2.79 0.10
CA GLU A 20 4.08 3.15 0.08
C GLU A 20 3.37 2.42 -1.07
N TYR A 21 3.97 2.39 -2.26
CA TYR A 21 3.47 1.60 -3.38
C TYR A 21 3.36 0.11 -3.04
N MET A 22 4.42 -0.48 -2.48
CA MET A 22 4.42 -1.91 -2.13
C MET A 22 3.34 -2.21 -1.08
N LEU A 23 3.22 -1.38 -0.04
CA LEU A 23 2.15 -1.52 0.95
C LEU A 23 0.78 -1.44 0.25
N ALA A 24 0.53 -0.40 -0.54
CA ALA A 24 -0.72 -0.22 -1.26
C ALA A 24 -1.08 -1.41 -2.15
N LYS A 25 -0.11 -2.00 -2.86
CA LYS A 25 -0.31 -3.20 -3.69
C LYS A 25 -0.74 -4.39 -2.82
N MET A 26 -0.11 -4.59 -1.66
CA MET A 26 -0.49 -5.66 -0.73
C MET A 26 -1.89 -5.45 -0.14
N LEU A 27 -2.25 -4.21 0.20
CA LEU A 27 -3.59 -3.87 0.66
C LEU A 27 -4.65 -4.17 -0.41
N ALA A 28 -4.38 -3.77 -1.66
CA ALA A 28 -5.28 -4.04 -2.77
C ALA A 28 -5.46 -5.55 -3.00
N TRP A 29 -4.37 -6.32 -2.99
CA TRP A 29 -4.42 -7.79 -3.12
C TRP A 29 -5.12 -8.48 -1.95
N ALA A 30 -4.93 -8.01 -0.72
CA ALA A 30 -5.66 -8.53 0.44
C ALA A 30 -7.18 -8.33 0.26
N GLN A 31 -7.60 -7.14 -0.17
CA GLN A 31 -9.01 -6.81 -0.38
C GLN A 31 -9.64 -7.61 -1.53
N THR A 32 -8.90 -7.85 -2.62
CA THR A 32 -9.38 -8.67 -3.75
C THR A 32 -9.17 -10.17 -3.54
N LYS A 33 -8.61 -10.59 -2.41
CA LYS A 33 -8.26 -11.98 -2.09
C LYS A 33 -7.33 -12.62 -3.13
N GLN A 34 -6.43 -11.82 -3.69
CA GLN A 34 -5.42 -12.24 -4.66
C GLN A 34 -4.05 -12.39 -3.97
N ASN A 35 -3.20 -13.29 -4.48
CA ASN A 35 -1.79 -13.41 -4.06
C ASN A 35 -1.59 -13.50 -2.53
N ALA A 36 -2.46 -14.23 -1.84
CA ALA A 36 -2.47 -14.30 -0.37
C ALA A 36 -1.12 -14.73 0.25
N GLU A 37 -0.39 -15.63 -0.40
CA GLU A 37 0.94 -16.04 0.03
C GLU A 37 1.94 -14.87 0.03
N VAL A 38 1.97 -14.09 -1.06
CA VAL A 38 2.85 -12.91 -1.19
C VAL A 38 2.47 -11.83 -0.18
N VAL A 39 1.17 -11.61 0.05
CA VAL A 39 0.69 -10.67 1.08
C VAL A 39 1.18 -11.10 2.47
N SER A 40 1.05 -12.40 2.80
CA SER A 40 1.52 -12.96 4.08
C SER A 40 3.04 -12.84 4.22
N GLU A 41 3.79 -13.15 3.17
CA GLU A 41 5.25 -13.04 3.16
C GLU A 41 5.68 -11.58 3.37
N TYR A 42 5.09 -10.62 2.66
CA TYR A 42 5.37 -9.20 2.81
C TYR A 42 5.23 -8.74 4.27
N PHE A 43 4.14 -9.08 4.95
CA PHE A 43 3.95 -8.66 6.35
C PHE A 43 4.87 -9.38 7.34
N SER A 44 5.40 -10.55 6.96
CA SER A 44 6.39 -11.32 7.73
C SER A 44 7.82 -10.83 7.52
N MET A 45 8.08 -10.04 6.46
CA MET A 45 9.41 -9.46 6.21
C MET A 45 9.85 -8.53 7.35
N ARG A 46 11.17 -8.43 7.52
CA ARG A 46 11.79 -7.48 8.44
C ARG A 46 11.36 -6.05 8.11
N VAL A 47 11.08 -5.27 9.15
CA VAL A 47 10.64 -3.87 9.01
C VAL A 47 11.64 -3.02 8.21
N CYS A 48 12.94 -3.27 8.33
CA CYS A 48 13.95 -2.56 7.55
C CYS A 48 13.84 -2.77 6.02
N CYS A 49 13.18 -3.86 5.58
CA CYS A 49 12.98 -4.16 4.16
C CYS A 49 11.66 -3.62 3.62
N ARG A 50 10.62 -3.54 4.45
CA ARG A 50 9.25 -3.17 4.03
C ARG A 50 8.78 -1.80 4.52
N GLY A 51 9.51 -1.17 5.44
CA GLY A 51 9.12 0.05 6.14
C GLY A 51 8.14 -0.19 7.28
N PHE A 52 7.88 0.86 8.07
CA PHE A 52 6.92 0.82 9.16
C PHE A 52 5.50 1.04 8.63
N THR A 53 4.62 0.05 8.78
CA THR A 53 3.24 0.10 8.26
C THR A 53 2.50 1.38 8.65
N ILE A 54 2.60 1.82 9.91
CA ILE A 54 1.92 3.04 10.41
C ILE A 54 2.36 4.28 9.63
N GLN A 55 3.67 4.44 9.39
CA GLN A 55 4.22 5.60 8.67
C GLN A 55 3.82 5.57 7.20
N LEU A 56 3.85 4.40 6.58
CA LEU A 56 3.45 4.22 5.18
C LEU A 56 1.95 4.46 4.99
N LEU A 57 1.10 4.01 5.92
CA LEU A 57 -0.33 4.32 5.89
C LEU A 57 -0.57 5.83 6.03
N GLN A 58 0.21 6.52 6.87
CA GLN A 58 0.14 7.97 6.98
C GLN A 58 0.53 8.65 5.65
N GLY A 59 1.61 8.22 5.01
CA GLY A 59 2.01 8.75 3.69
C GLY A 59 0.94 8.53 2.61
N LEU A 60 0.33 7.35 2.56
CA LEU A 60 -0.80 7.07 1.67
C LEU A 60 -2.03 7.94 1.98
N LYS A 61 -2.28 8.26 3.26
CA LYS A 61 -3.35 9.17 3.68
C LYS A 61 -3.05 10.62 3.29
N ASP A 62 -1.81 11.08 3.48
CA ASP A 62 -1.36 12.42 3.10
C ASP A 62 -1.44 12.62 1.58
N ALA A 63 -1.16 11.57 0.80
CA ALA A 63 -1.35 11.51 -0.65
C ALA A 63 -2.82 11.38 -1.09
N LYS A 64 -3.79 11.35 -0.15
CA LYS A 64 -5.24 11.19 -0.40
C LYS A 64 -5.62 9.88 -1.10
N LEU A 65 -4.80 8.84 -0.94
CA LEU A 65 -5.04 7.50 -1.50
C LEU A 65 -5.76 6.57 -0.53
N ILE A 66 -5.83 6.95 0.75
CA ILE A 66 -6.69 6.35 1.76
C ILE A 66 -7.71 7.41 2.19
N ASN A 67 -8.94 7.00 2.50
CA ASN A 67 -9.98 7.89 3.00
C ASN A 67 -9.50 8.70 4.23
N GLU A 68 -9.74 10.01 4.23
CA GLU A 68 -9.36 10.93 5.31
C GLU A 68 -9.94 10.54 6.68
N SER A 69 -11.11 9.89 6.68
CA SER A 69 -11.76 9.38 7.90
C SER A 69 -11.13 8.11 8.48
N TYR A 70 -10.22 7.44 7.75
CA TYR A 70 -9.56 6.24 8.25
C TYR A 70 -8.59 6.58 9.38
N GLU A 71 -8.79 5.96 10.54
CA GLU A 71 -7.90 6.10 11.69
C GLU A 71 -6.67 5.20 11.52
N ILE A 72 -5.47 5.81 11.52
CA ILE A 72 -4.24 5.03 11.43
C ILE A 72 -4.07 4.21 12.72
N PRO A 73 -3.82 2.89 12.61
CA PRO A 73 -3.61 2.03 13.78
C PRO A 73 -2.47 2.51 14.66
N LYS A 74 -2.59 2.29 15.97
CA LYS A 74 -1.55 2.61 16.95
C LYS A 74 -0.51 1.48 17.00
N ALA A 75 0.71 1.81 17.42
CA ALA A 75 1.74 0.79 17.64
C ALA A 75 1.25 -0.26 18.65
N GLY A 76 1.40 -1.54 18.30
CA GLY A 76 0.96 -2.68 19.11
C GLY A 76 -0.52 -3.07 18.93
N SER A 77 -1.31 -2.35 18.14
CA SER A 77 -2.67 -2.80 17.80
C SER A 77 -2.64 -3.88 16.72
N VAL A 78 -3.70 -4.69 16.66
CA VAL A 78 -3.95 -5.59 15.52
C VAL A 78 -4.18 -4.74 14.27
N PHE A 79 -3.58 -5.16 13.16
CA PHE A 79 -3.75 -4.51 11.85
C PHE A 79 -4.45 -5.49 10.89
N ASP A 80 -5.56 -5.04 10.29
CA ASP A 80 -6.25 -5.77 9.22
C ASP A 80 -6.04 -5.06 7.87
N PRO A 81 -5.23 -5.63 6.96
CA PRO A 81 -5.01 -5.11 5.61
C PRO A 81 -6.30 -4.97 4.78
N CYS A 82 -7.33 -5.78 5.05
CA CYS A 82 -8.59 -5.78 4.29
C CYS A 82 -9.47 -4.57 4.61
N CYS A 83 -9.24 -3.91 5.75
CA CYS A 83 -10.07 -2.81 6.23
C CYS A 83 -9.57 -1.42 5.80
N VAL A 84 -8.45 -1.33 5.09
CA VAL A 84 -7.88 -0.03 4.68
C VAL A 84 -8.63 0.51 3.44
N PRO A 85 -9.36 1.63 3.53
CA PRO A 85 -10.20 2.12 2.44
C PRO A 85 -9.36 2.87 1.39
N LEU A 86 -8.81 2.13 0.43
CA LEU A 86 -8.09 2.71 -0.70
C LEU A 86 -9.05 3.47 -1.63
N ASN A 87 -8.57 4.58 -2.20
CA ASN A 87 -9.27 5.29 -3.26
C ASN A 87 -9.53 4.32 -4.43
N ARG A 88 -10.76 4.36 -4.97
CA ARG A 88 -11.22 3.42 -5.99
C ARG A 88 -10.41 3.49 -7.29
N ASP A 89 -10.12 4.70 -7.77
CA ASP A 89 -9.39 4.90 -9.03
C ASP A 89 -7.94 4.44 -8.87
N PHE A 90 -7.32 4.79 -7.74
CA PHE A 90 -6.00 4.30 -7.38
C PHE A 90 -5.95 2.77 -7.25
N MET A 91 -6.95 2.16 -6.60
CA MET A 91 -7.04 0.71 -6.44
C MET A 91 -7.16 0.00 -7.79
N GLN A 92 -7.96 0.55 -8.72
CA GLN A 92 -8.07 0.00 -10.07
C GLN A 92 -6.73 0.12 -10.80
N ASP A 93 -6.09 1.29 -10.75
CA ASP A 93 -4.80 1.52 -11.39
C ASP A 93 -3.73 0.58 -10.85
N ILE A 94 -3.58 0.48 -9.53
CA ILE A 94 -2.53 -0.34 -8.92
C ILE A 94 -2.75 -1.84 -9.14
N LEU A 95 -3.98 -2.33 -9.31
CA LEU A 95 -4.24 -3.74 -9.61
C LEU A 95 -3.88 -4.11 -11.05
N ASN A 96 -4.09 -3.19 -11.99
CA ASN A 96 -3.76 -3.40 -13.41
C ASN A 96 -2.30 -3.05 -13.77
N TYR A 97 -1.56 -2.56 -12.78
CA TYR A 97 -0.16 -2.19 -12.87
C TYR A 97 0.76 -3.39 -12.66
#